data_AF-A0ABC8WA09-F1
#
_entry.id   AF-A0ABC8WA09-F1
#
_cell.length_a   1.000
_cell.length_b   1.000
_cell.length_c   1.000
_cell.angle_alpha   90.00
_cell.angle_beta   90.00
_cell.angle_gamma   90.00
#
_symmetry.space_group_name_H-M   'P 1'
#
loop_
_entity.id
_entity.type
_entity.pdbx_description
1 polymer ?
#
loop_
_entity_poly.entity_id
_entity_poly.type
_entity_poly.pdbx_seq_one_letter_code
_entity_poly.pdbx_strand_id
1 'polypeptide(L)'
;MAVEESWFLGIIRAAAPFFVTAMALILLMEQLSYRRKKGPLPGPQLVVPFFGSIAQLIRDPTAYWDKLAARAKSSPLGLSADYFLGQFVELTHRVLANVRPDAFYFIGHPFGQILRSENVEFVVAPYEADAQLAYLTTLDADQGGIAAVVTEDSDLIAYCCPAIIFKMDRFGNGEEFTMERTLKTEKDGLSFRDFDQQLFTALAPSIARGIAEASFQGFRDPAAFDPDRFFSEERREDVAFRRNFLPFGAGAHQCVGQRYALNHLVLFMALFVSIVDFRRHATEGRDDLVYVPTIAPKDDCAVYLEQRCAELPCF
;
A
#
# COMPACT_ATOMS: atom_id res chain seq x y z
N MET A 1 14.04 -53.23 -25.91
CA MET A 1 13.16 -53.10 -24.72
C MET A 1 13.84 -53.49 -23.41
N ALA A 2 14.00 -54.75 -23.00
CA ALA A 2 14.55 -55.07 -21.65
C ALA A 2 16.03 -54.62 -21.43
N VAL A 3 16.86 -54.69 -22.47
CA VAL A 3 18.25 -54.19 -22.42
C VAL A 3 18.29 -52.66 -22.38
N GLU A 4 17.28 -52.00 -22.97
CA GLU A 4 17.20 -50.53 -22.98
C GLU A 4 16.86 -49.93 -21.62
N GLU A 5 15.95 -50.58 -20.89
CA GLU A 5 15.61 -50.15 -19.53
C GLU A 5 16.80 -50.29 -18.56
N SER A 6 17.65 -51.31 -18.77
CA SER A 6 18.80 -51.58 -17.90
C SER A 6 19.89 -50.51 -17.99
N TRP A 7 20.15 -49.95 -19.19
CA TRP A 7 21.13 -48.88 -19.35
C TRP A 7 20.60 -47.54 -18.83
N PHE A 8 19.31 -47.26 -19.04
CA PHE A 8 18.66 -46.05 -18.55
C PHE A 8 18.69 -45.99 -17.02
N LEU A 9 18.36 -47.11 -16.35
CA LEU A 9 18.46 -47.25 -14.90
C LEU A 9 19.91 -47.13 -14.38
N GLY A 10 20.89 -47.61 -15.15
CA GLY A 10 22.32 -47.45 -14.85
C GLY A 10 22.77 -45.99 -14.89
N ILE A 11 22.34 -45.23 -15.90
CA ILE A 11 22.62 -43.79 -16.02
C ILE A 11 21.94 -43.00 -14.90
N ILE A 12 20.68 -43.30 -14.58
CA ILE A 12 19.96 -42.65 -13.48
C ILE A 12 20.69 -42.88 -12.15
N ARG A 13 21.17 -44.10 -11.88
CA ARG A 13 21.95 -44.39 -10.66
C ARG A 13 23.29 -43.67 -10.63
N ALA A 14 23.97 -43.54 -11.77
CA ALA A 14 25.23 -42.82 -11.87
C ALA A 14 25.04 -41.29 -11.74
N ALA A 15 23.94 -40.75 -12.24
CA ALA A 15 23.61 -39.32 -12.19
C ALA A 15 22.95 -38.89 -10.87
N ALA A 16 22.28 -39.79 -10.17
CA ALA A 16 21.62 -39.54 -8.89
C ALA A 16 22.50 -38.82 -7.85
N PRO A 17 23.76 -39.23 -7.56
CA PRO A 17 24.59 -38.51 -6.60
C PRO A 17 24.84 -37.08 -7.04
N PHE A 18 25.13 -36.82 -8.32
CA PHE A 18 25.36 -35.46 -8.85
C PHE A 18 24.12 -34.58 -8.74
N PHE A 19 22.93 -35.13 -8.99
CA PHE A 19 21.67 -34.42 -8.79
C PHE A 19 21.45 -34.06 -7.31
N VAL A 20 21.74 -34.99 -6.40
CA VAL A 20 21.62 -34.75 -4.95
C VAL A 20 22.62 -33.69 -4.50
N THR A 21 23.87 -33.72 -4.95
CA THR A 21 24.85 -32.67 -4.62
C THR A 21 24.47 -31.32 -5.21
N ALA A 22 23.98 -31.28 -6.45
CA ALA A 22 23.53 -30.05 -7.09
C ALA A 22 22.34 -29.44 -6.35
N MET A 23 21.36 -30.27 -5.97
CA MET A 23 20.23 -29.84 -5.14
C MET A 23 20.73 -29.30 -3.79
N ALA A 24 21.57 -30.04 -3.08
CA ALA A 24 22.15 -29.59 -1.81
C ALA A 24 22.92 -28.26 -1.93
N LEU A 25 23.63 -28.05 -3.04
CA LEU A 25 24.34 -26.80 -3.32
C LEU A 25 23.36 -25.64 -3.55
N ILE A 26 22.28 -25.85 -4.30
CA ILE A 26 21.24 -24.83 -4.51
C ILE A 26 20.60 -24.45 -3.19
N LEU A 27 20.21 -25.44 -2.38
CA LEU A 27 19.65 -25.23 -1.04
C LEU A 27 20.61 -24.44 -0.15
N LEU A 28 21.90 -24.78 -0.17
CA LEU A 28 22.93 -24.07 0.60
C LEU A 28 23.12 -22.62 0.11
N MET A 29 23.17 -22.41 -1.21
CA MET A 29 23.29 -21.07 -1.81
C MET A 29 22.09 -20.19 -1.43
N GLU A 30 20.89 -20.73 -1.41
CA GLU A 30 19.68 -20.04 -1.00
C GLU A 30 19.74 -19.61 0.47
N GLN A 31 20.13 -20.52 1.38
CA GLN A 31 20.31 -20.19 2.81
C GLN A 31 21.41 -19.15 3.04
N LEU A 32 22.53 -19.23 2.31
CA LEU A 32 23.61 -18.26 2.39
C LEU A 32 23.19 -16.88 1.86
N SER A 33 22.45 -16.85 0.74
CA SER A 33 21.89 -15.63 0.17
C SER A 33 20.92 -14.97 1.15
N TYR A 34 20.02 -15.74 1.74
CA TYR A 34 19.09 -15.24 2.76
C TYR A 34 19.83 -14.68 3.97
N ARG A 35 20.80 -15.42 4.53
CA ARG A 35 21.57 -14.95 5.70
C ARG A 35 22.38 -13.68 5.42
N ARG A 36 22.98 -13.57 4.23
CA ARG A 36 23.68 -12.36 3.81
C ARG A 36 22.74 -11.16 3.69
N LYS A 37 21.55 -11.35 3.12
CA LYS A 37 20.54 -10.27 2.94
C LYS A 37 19.87 -9.87 4.26
N LYS A 38 19.57 -10.85 5.14
CA LYS A 38 18.96 -10.64 6.46
C LYS A 38 19.84 -9.78 7.37
N GLY A 39 21.14 -10.06 7.40
CA GLY A 39 22.07 -9.35 8.29
C GLY A 39 21.58 -9.35 9.75
N PRO A 40 21.48 -8.18 10.42
CA PRO A 40 21.05 -8.06 11.82
C PRO A 40 19.52 -8.05 12.01
N LEU A 41 18.73 -8.11 10.93
CA LEU A 41 17.28 -7.97 11.02
C LEU A 41 16.63 -9.21 11.66
N PRO A 42 15.59 -9.04 12.50
CA PRO A 42 14.84 -10.16 13.05
C PRO A 42 14.04 -10.85 11.94
N GLY A 43 14.09 -12.18 11.93
CA GLY A 43 13.45 -13.03 10.91
C GLY A 43 13.73 -14.52 11.16
N PRO A 44 13.13 -15.44 10.40
CA PRO A 44 13.38 -16.88 10.53
C PRO A 44 14.89 -17.20 10.45
N GLN A 45 15.35 -18.18 11.23
CA GLN A 45 16.77 -18.59 11.21
C GLN A 45 17.11 -19.49 10.01
N LEU A 46 16.09 -20.20 9.53
CA LEU A 46 16.14 -21.08 8.38
C LEU A 46 14.84 -20.88 7.59
N VAL A 47 14.96 -20.74 6.27
CA VAL A 47 13.80 -20.60 5.38
C VAL A 47 13.52 -21.93 4.70
N VAL A 48 12.25 -22.25 4.47
CA VAL A 48 11.92 -23.42 3.63
C VAL A 48 12.42 -23.11 2.22
N PRO A 49 13.26 -23.97 1.62
CA PRO A 49 13.79 -23.71 0.29
C PRO A 49 12.69 -23.55 -0.76
N PHE A 50 12.87 -22.62 -1.68
CA PHE A 50 11.95 -22.20 -2.75
C PHE A 50 10.61 -21.59 -2.30
N PHE A 51 10.04 -22.06 -1.20
CA PHE A 51 8.70 -21.68 -0.73
C PHE A 51 8.70 -20.65 0.40
N GLY A 52 9.79 -20.59 1.18
CA GLY A 52 9.91 -19.68 2.31
C GLY A 52 8.76 -19.84 3.32
N SER A 53 8.18 -18.72 3.74
CA SER A 53 7.13 -18.68 4.77
C SER A 53 5.70 -18.94 4.23
N ILE A 54 5.53 -19.26 2.95
CA ILE A 54 4.21 -19.46 2.32
C ILE A 54 3.38 -20.54 3.00
N ALA A 55 4.01 -21.66 3.37
CA ALA A 55 3.27 -22.74 4.02
C ALA A 55 2.65 -22.28 5.35
N GLN A 56 3.29 -21.34 6.05
CA GLN A 56 2.75 -20.74 7.27
C GLN A 56 1.68 -19.69 6.94
N LEU A 57 1.90 -18.86 5.93
CA LEU A 57 0.92 -17.89 5.44
C LEU A 57 -0.39 -18.54 4.99
N ILE A 58 -0.33 -19.65 4.25
CA ILE A 58 -1.52 -20.38 3.76
C ILE A 58 -2.25 -21.08 4.91
N ARG A 59 -1.50 -21.61 5.89
CA ARG A 59 -2.07 -22.40 6.99
C ARG A 59 -2.75 -21.55 8.04
N ASP A 60 -2.16 -20.40 8.37
CA ASP A 60 -2.64 -19.50 9.42
C ASP A 60 -2.18 -18.06 9.10
N PRO A 61 -2.89 -17.36 8.18
CA PRO A 61 -2.46 -16.06 7.68
C PRO A 61 -2.43 -15.01 8.78
N THR A 62 -3.43 -15.00 9.67
CA THR A 62 -3.53 -14.01 10.76
C THR A 62 -2.37 -14.15 11.74
N ALA A 63 -2.12 -15.36 12.28
CA ALA A 63 -1.04 -15.56 13.23
C ALA A 63 0.35 -15.39 12.60
N TYR A 64 0.49 -15.63 11.29
CA TYR A 64 1.73 -15.37 10.56
C TYR A 64 2.08 -13.88 10.56
N TRP A 65 1.14 -13.01 10.20
CA TRP A 65 1.34 -11.56 10.18
C TRP A 65 1.53 -10.97 11.57
N ASP A 66 0.81 -11.45 12.58
CA ASP A 66 1.01 -11.04 13.99
C ASP A 66 2.44 -11.32 14.47
N LYS A 67 2.97 -12.51 14.14
CA LYS A 67 4.35 -12.88 14.48
C LYS A 67 5.37 -12.02 13.75
N LEU A 68 5.11 -11.68 12.49
CA LEU A 68 5.98 -10.82 11.70
C LEU A 68 5.97 -9.39 12.26
N ALA A 69 4.80 -8.85 12.59
CA ALA A 69 4.63 -7.54 13.21
C ALA A 69 5.34 -7.46 14.57
N ALA A 70 5.20 -8.49 15.40
CA ALA A 70 5.88 -8.57 16.69
C ALA A 70 7.41 -8.59 16.55
N ARG A 71 7.94 -9.33 15.57
CA ARG A 71 9.39 -9.35 15.25
C ARG A 71 9.86 -7.98 14.78
N ALA A 72 9.12 -7.34 13.89
CA ALA A 72 9.46 -6.02 13.38
C ALA A 72 9.47 -4.98 14.52
N LYS A 73 8.52 -5.04 15.45
CA LYS A 73 8.45 -4.16 16.63
C LYS A 73 9.62 -4.37 17.60
N SER A 74 10.15 -5.59 17.69
CA SER A 74 11.33 -5.90 18.53
C SER A 74 12.66 -5.42 17.94
N SER A 75 12.66 -4.97 16.68
CA SER A 75 13.84 -4.45 15.98
C SER A 75 14.09 -2.98 16.35
N PRO A 76 15.35 -2.55 16.55
CA PRO A 76 15.68 -1.12 16.73
C PRO A 76 15.24 -0.24 15.55
N LEU A 77 15.17 -0.82 14.35
CA LEU A 77 14.78 -0.15 13.11
C LEU A 77 13.27 -0.28 12.81
N GLY A 78 12.51 -1.03 13.62
CA GLY A 78 11.08 -1.29 13.35
C GLY A 78 10.82 -2.20 12.13
N LEU A 79 11.85 -2.90 11.64
CA LEU A 79 11.85 -3.72 10.42
C LEU A 79 12.05 -5.20 10.75
N SER A 80 11.44 -6.07 9.96
CA SER A 80 11.65 -7.53 9.96
C SER A 80 11.95 -8.03 8.55
N ALA A 81 12.73 -9.11 8.48
CA ALA A 81 13.08 -9.76 7.24
C ALA A 81 12.31 -11.08 7.09
N ASP A 82 11.78 -11.33 5.90
CA ASP A 82 11.17 -12.61 5.54
C ASP A 82 11.59 -13.07 4.13
N TYR A 83 11.16 -14.26 3.76
CA TYR A 83 11.47 -14.91 2.51
C TYR A 83 10.21 -15.55 1.93
N PHE A 84 9.87 -15.15 0.71
CA PHE A 84 8.65 -15.51 0.00
C PHE A 84 8.99 -15.96 -1.42
N LEU A 85 8.62 -17.19 -1.81
CA LEU A 85 8.81 -17.69 -3.19
C LEU A 85 10.24 -17.46 -3.73
N GLY A 86 11.28 -17.69 -2.94
CA GLY A 86 12.65 -17.43 -3.39
C GLY A 86 13.10 -15.96 -3.34
N GLN A 87 12.22 -15.04 -2.92
CA GLN A 87 12.49 -13.61 -2.82
C GLN A 87 12.62 -13.16 -1.37
N PHE A 88 13.62 -12.31 -1.12
CA PHE A 88 13.83 -11.68 0.17
C PHE A 88 12.97 -10.42 0.29
N VAL A 89 12.27 -10.26 1.40
CA VAL A 89 11.38 -9.12 1.66
C VAL A 89 11.72 -8.50 3.01
N GLU A 90 11.74 -7.17 3.06
CA GLU A 90 11.95 -6.37 4.27
C GLU A 90 10.66 -5.59 4.56
N LEU A 91 10.07 -5.77 5.73
CA LEU A 91 8.74 -5.27 6.09
C LEU A 91 8.76 -4.53 7.44
N THR A 92 8.09 -3.39 7.51
CA THR A 92 7.98 -2.55 8.71
C THR A 92 6.78 -2.90 9.57
N HIS A 93 6.94 -2.87 10.90
CA HIS A 93 5.89 -3.17 11.87
C HIS A 93 4.62 -2.31 11.71
N ARG A 94 4.72 -1.09 11.16
CA ARG A 94 3.55 -0.21 10.93
C ARG A 94 2.80 -0.52 9.65
N VAL A 95 3.49 -0.93 8.58
CA VAL A 95 2.83 -1.53 7.42
C VAL A 95 2.12 -2.80 7.87
N LEU A 96 2.77 -3.63 8.66
CA LEU A 96 2.18 -4.86 9.21
C LEU A 96 1.02 -4.62 10.20
N ALA A 97 0.95 -3.44 10.84
CA ALA A 97 -0.16 -3.05 11.72
C ALA A 97 -1.34 -2.40 10.97
N ASN A 98 -1.08 -1.82 9.80
CA ASN A 98 -2.10 -1.23 8.93
C ASN A 98 -2.59 -2.22 7.86
N VAL A 99 -1.80 -3.24 7.53
CA VAL A 99 -2.29 -4.46 6.89
C VAL A 99 -3.19 -5.12 7.91
N ARG A 100 -4.47 -4.78 7.78
CA ARG A 100 -5.55 -5.41 8.53
C ARG A 100 -5.39 -6.93 8.38
N PRO A 101 -5.46 -7.75 9.45
CA PRO A 101 -5.33 -9.21 9.36
C PRO A 101 -6.30 -9.86 8.34
N ASP A 102 -7.32 -9.10 7.96
CA ASP A 102 -8.41 -9.33 7.03
C ASP A 102 -8.15 -8.82 5.58
N ALA A 103 -7.12 -8.01 5.34
CA ALA A 103 -6.91 -7.32 4.05
C ALA A 103 -6.36 -8.22 2.91
N PHE A 104 -5.81 -9.41 3.19
CA PHE A 104 -5.28 -10.27 2.12
C PHE A 104 -5.76 -11.72 2.16
N TYR A 105 -6.40 -12.08 1.04
CA TYR A 105 -6.93 -13.36 0.55
C TYR A 105 -8.44 -13.62 0.74
N PHE A 106 -9.25 -12.95 -0.09
CA PHE A 106 -10.64 -13.28 -0.38
C PHE A 106 -10.87 -14.74 -0.81
N ILE A 107 -9.84 -15.41 -1.35
CA ILE A 107 -9.90 -16.82 -1.76
C ILE A 107 -9.95 -17.77 -0.53
N GLY A 108 -9.52 -17.32 0.65
CA GLY A 108 -9.59 -18.06 1.92
C GLY A 108 -10.45 -17.41 3.01
N HIS A 109 -11.01 -16.23 2.77
CA HIS A 109 -11.79 -15.47 3.74
C HIS A 109 -13.21 -16.07 3.93
N PRO A 110 -13.78 -16.07 5.14
CA PRO A 110 -15.17 -16.52 5.39
C PRO A 110 -16.18 -15.87 4.45
N PHE A 111 -15.93 -14.62 4.05
CA PHE A 111 -16.77 -13.90 3.09
C PHE A 111 -16.79 -14.53 1.69
N GLY A 112 -15.63 -14.98 1.17
CA GLY A 112 -15.60 -15.69 -0.12
C GLY A 112 -16.37 -17.02 -0.06
N GLN A 113 -16.42 -17.66 1.11
CA GLN A 113 -17.26 -18.86 1.32
C GLN A 113 -18.76 -18.51 1.38
N ILE A 114 -19.11 -17.40 2.01
CA ILE A 114 -20.49 -16.89 2.07
C ILE A 114 -20.98 -16.49 0.66
N LEU A 115 -20.15 -15.78 -0.12
CA LEU A 115 -20.50 -15.46 -1.50
C LEU A 115 -20.75 -16.72 -2.33
N ARG A 116 -19.95 -17.79 -2.13
CA ARG A 116 -20.21 -19.09 -2.78
C ARG A 116 -21.50 -19.74 -2.29
N SER A 117 -21.84 -19.65 -1.00
CA SER A 117 -23.10 -20.22 -0.48
C SER A 117 -24.33 -19.45 -0.99
N GLU A 118 -24.20 -18.14 -1.16
CA GLU A 118 -25.22 -17.26 -1.71
C GLU A 118 -25.23 -17.24 -3.25
N ASN A 119 -24.38 -18.05 -3.89
CA ASN A 119 -24.28 -18.18 -5.34
C ASN A 119 -23.96 -16.85 -6.06
N VAL A 120 -23.18 -15.98 -5.39
CA VAL A 120 -22.67 -14.73 -5.92
C VAL A 120 -21.33 -15.00 -6.58
N GLU A 121 -21.24 -14.71 -7.87
CA GLU A 121 -19.99 -14.80 -8.62
C GLU A 121 -19.05 -13.66 -8.24
N PHE A 122 -17.78 -13.97 -8.00
CA PHE A 122 -16.78 -12.98 -7.66
C PHE A 122 -15.44 -13.32 -8.31
N VAL A 123 -14.69 -12.28 -8.63
CA VAL A 123 -13.33 -12.37 -9.14
C VAL A 123 -12.43 -11.64 -8.17
N VAL A 124 -11.35 -12.29 -7.75
CA VAL A 124 -10.33 -11.66 -6.92
C VAL A 124 -9.29 -11.05 -7.85
N ALA A 125 -9.21 -9.73 -7.83
CA ALA A 125 -8.20 -9.02 -8.61
C ALA A 125 -6.79 -9.38 -8.12
N PRO A 126 -5.80 -9.46 -9.02
CA PRO A 126 -4.40 -9.46 -8.61
C PRO A 126 -4.04 -8.13 -7.93
N TYR A 127 -2.93 -8.10 -7.18
CA TYR A 127 -2.43 -6.88 -6.54
C TYR A 127 -2.36 -5.70 -7.55
N GLU A 128 -2.90 -4.53 -7.17
CA GLU A 128 -2.93 -3.29 -7.97
C GLU A 128 -3.57 -3.43 -9.37
N ALA A 129 -4.82 -3.89 -9.42
CA ALA A 129 -5.60 -4.03 -10.66
C ALA A 129 -6.72 -2.98 -10.80
N ASP A 130 -6.53 -1.80 -10.22
CA ASP A 130 -7.56 -0.77 -10.03
C ASP A 130 -8.19 -0.31 -11.35
N ALA A 131 -7.35 0.00 -12.34
CA ALA A 131 -7.80 0.41 -13.67
C ALA A 131 -8.58 -0.70 -14.38
N GLN A 132 -8.17 -1.96 -14.21
CA GLN A 132 -8.83 -3.11 -14.79
C GLN A 132 -10.18 -3.37 -14.12
N LEU A 133 -10.26 -3.27 -12.79
CA LEU A 133 -11.51 -3.38 -12.04
C LEU A 133 -12.49 -2.27 -12.45
N ALA A 134 -11.99 -1.05 -12.57
CA ALA A 134 -12.80 0.07 -13.06
C ALA A 134 -13.30 -0.17 -14.48
N TYR A 135 -12.43 -0.63 -15.38
CA TYR A 135 -12.85 -0.99 -16.73
C TYR A 135 -13.95 -2.07 -16.72
N LEU A 136 -13.80 -3.13 -15.92
CA LEU A 136 -14.82 -4.17 -15.81
C LEU A 136 -16.17 -3.63 -15.31
N THR A 137 -16.19 -2.60 -14.44
CA THR A 137 -17.46 -1.98 -14.02
C THR A 137 -18.17 -1.19 -15.14
N THR A 138 -17.45 -0.86 -16.22
CA THR A 138 -18.04 -0.17 -17.39
C THR A 138 -18.64 -1.13 -18.42
N LEU A 139 -18.36 -2.44 -18.29
CA LEU A 139 -18.88 -3.46 -19.19
C LEU A 139 -20.26 -3.93 -18.74
N ASP A 140 -21.07 -4.35 -19.71
CA ASP A 140 -22.32 -5.03 -19.43
C ASP A 140 -22.07 -6.45 -18.89
N ALA A 141 -23.06 -6.99 -18.16
CA ALA A 141 -22.94 -8.30 -17.51
C ALA A 141 -22.67 -9.45 -18.51
N ASP A 142 -23.16 -9.36 -19.75
CA ASP A 142 -22.92 -10.34 -20.81
C ASP A 142 -21.48 -10.30 -21.36
N GLN A 143 -20.75 -9.21 -21.09
CA GLN A 143 -19.34 -9.02 -21.44
C GLN A 143 -18.39 -9.28 -20.26
N GLY A 144 -18.90 -9.81 -19.15
CA GLY A 144 -18.13 -10.03 -17.93
C GLY A 144 -18.00 -8.79 -17.04
N GLY A 145 -18.93 -7.85 -17.17
CA GLY A 145 -19.02 -6.68 -16.30
C GLY A 145 -19.29 -7.03 -14.83
N ILE A 146 -18.79 -6.18 -13.93
CA ILE A 146 -18.93 -6.39 -12.48
C ILE A 146 -19.82 -5.30 -11.87
N ALA A 147 -20.71 -5.72 -10.96
CA ALA A 147 -21.72 -4.83 -10.38
C ALA A 147 -21.17 -3.88 -9.29
N ALA A 148 -20.15 -4.32 -8.55
CA ALA A 148 -19.52 -3.54 -7.50
C ALA A 148 -18.08 -4.03 -7.27
N VAL A 149 -17.23 -3.12 -6.81
CA VAL A 149 -15.86 -3.48 -6.38
C VAL A 149 -15.76 -3.39 -4.88
N VAL A 150 -15.20 -4.42 -4.25
CA VAL A 150 -14.82 -4.41 -2.84
C VAL A 150 -13.33 -4.16 -2.77
N THR A 151 -12.90 -3.12 -2.06
CA THR A 151 -11.47 -2.82 -1.93
C THR A 151 -11.15 -2.20 -0.57
N GLU A 152 -9.90 -2.37 -0.15
CA GLU A 152 -9.33 -1.60 0.93
C GLU A 152 -8.83 -0.22 0.47
N ASP A 153 -8.41 -0.16 -0.79
CA ASP A 153 -7.70 0.96 -1.38
C ASP A 153 -8.68 1.96 -1.97
N SER A 154 -8.52 3.23 -1.64
CA SER A 154 -9.39 4.30 -2.14
C SER A 154 -9.07 4.75 -3.56
N ASP A 155 -8.07 4.14 -4.20
CA ASP A 155 -7.57 4.54 -5.52
C ASP A 155 -8.59 4.27 -6.64
N LEU A 156 -9.52 3.32 -6.44
CA LEU A 156 -10.62 3.05 -7.38
C LEU A 156 -11.53 4.25 -7.65
N ILE A 157 -11.62 5.20 -6.72
CA ILE A 157 -12.38 6.46 -6.92
C ILE A 157 -11.79 7.25 -8.10
N ALA A 158 -10.46 7.23 -8.25
CA ALA A 158 -9.76 7.90 -9.33
C ALA A 158 -10.17 7.35 -10.70
N TYR A 159 -10.49 6.06 -10.78
CA TYR A 159 -10.89 5.41 -12.02
C TYR A 159 -12.40 5.47 -12.29
N CYS A 160 -13.13 6.23 -11.47
CA CYS A 160 -14.55 6.48 -11.63
C CYS A 160 -15.43 5.23 -11.61
N CYS A 161 -15.07 4.24 -10.79
CA CYS A 161 -15.97 3.12 -10.54
C CYS A 161 -17.34 3.62 -10.05
N PRO A 162 -18.45 3.07 -10.59
CA PRO A 162 -19.79 3.53 -10.27
C PRO A 162 -20.21 3.17 -8.84
N ALA A 163 -19.76 2.02 -8.32
CA ALA A 163 -20.04 1.55 -6.98
C ALA A 163 -18.82 0.84 -6.38
N ILE A 164 -18.44 1.25 -5.17
CA ILE A 164 -17.28 0.71 -4.45
C ILE A 164 -17.69 0.50 -2.98
N ILE A 165 -17.28 -0.63 -2.40
CA ILE A 165 -17.43 -0.89 -0.97
C ILE A 165 -16.04 -0.84 -0.35
N PHE A 166 -15.79 0.18 0.46
CA PHE A 166 -14.56 0.41 1.18
C PHE A 166 -14.57 -0.22 2.56
N LYS A 167 -13.36 -0.54 3.01
CA LYS A 167 -13.02 -0.83 4.41
C LYS A 167 -13.91 -1.90 5.09
N MET A 168 -14.54 -2.79 4.32
CA MET A 168 -15.45 -3.80 4.86
C MET A 168 -14.78 -4.65 5.96
N ASP A 169 -15.45 -4.74 7.10
CA ASP A 169 -15.00 -5.49 8.27
C ASP A 169 -15.42 -6.97 8.19
N ARG A 170 -14.96 -7.76 9.18
CA ARG A 170 -15.26 -9.19 9.29
C ARG A 170 -16.73 -9.54 9.53
N PHE A 171 -17.56 -8.56 9.91
CA PHE A 171 -18.98 -8.73 10.16
C PHE A 171 -19.84 -8.31 8.96
N GLY A 172 -19.21 -7.86 7.86
CA GLY A 172 -19.88 -7.42 6.65
C GLY A 172 -20.28 -5.95 6.65
N ASN A 173 -19.81 -5.15 7.61
CA ASN A 173 -20.04 -3.70 7.60
C ASN A 173 -18.94 -3.03 6.79
N GLY A 174 -19.30 -2.25 5.76
CA GLY A 174 -18.37 -1.48 4.95
C GLY A 174 -18.93 -0.11 4.63
N GLU A 175 -18.08 0.76 4.11
CA GLU A 175 -18.46 2.09 3.65
C GLU A 175 -18.78 2.02 2.16
N GLU A 176 -20.04 2.23 1.80
CA GLU A 176 -20.48 2.25 0.41
C GLU A 176 -20.22 3.64 -0.20
N PHE A 177 -19.48 3.64 -1.31
CA PHE A 177 -19.34 4.77 -2.20
C PHE A 177 -20.10 4.49 -3.49
N THR A 178 -20.93 5.45 -3.91
CA THR A 178 -21.60 5.44 -5.21
C THR A 178 -21.30 6.74 -5.94
N MET A 179 -20.76 6.65 -7.15
CA MET A 179 -20.41 7.83 -7.95
C MET A 179 -21.60 8.77 -8.14
N GLU A 180 -22.79 8.19 -8.36
CA GLU A 180 -24.03 8.95 -8.51
C GLU A 180 -24.37 9.80 -7.27
N ARG A 181 -24.17 9.27 -6.06
CA ARG A 181 -24.41 10.02 -4.81
C ARG A 181 -23.41 11.15 -4.66
N THR A 182 -22.13 10.90 -4.97
CA THR A 182 -21.05 11.90 -4.88
C THR A 182 -21.30 13.09 -5.80
N LEU A 183 -21.72 12.85 -7.05
CA LEU A 183 -22.02 13.91 -8.02
C LEU A 183 -23.33 14.67 -7.72
N LYS A 184 -24.24 14.09 -6.93
CA LYS A 184 -25.56 14.67 -6.62
C LYS A 184 -25.68 15.26 -5.22
N THR A 185 -24.61 15.29 -4.42
CA THR A 185 -24.67 15.77 -3.02
C THR A 185 -24.84 17.31 -2.97
N GLU A 186 -25.91 17.77 -2.32
CA GLU A 186 -26.30 19.19 -2.21
C GLU A 186 -26.05 19.83 -0.82
N LYS A 187 -25.58 19.09 0.19
CA LYS A 187 -25.51 19.61 1.58
C LYS A 187 -24.10 19.95 2.06
N ASP A 188 -23.94 21.20 2.51
CA ASP A 188 -22.92 21.78 3.41
C ASP A 188 -21.56 21.04 3.48
N GLY A 189 -20.91 20.95 2.32
CA GLY A 189 -19.57 20.39 2.13
C GLY A 189 -19.14 20.53 0.65
N LEU A 190 -17.88 20.17 0.34
CA LEU A 190 -17.34 20.13 -1.03
C LEU A 190 -18.28 19.34 -1.96
N SER A 191 -18.92 20.03 -2.91
CA SER A 191 -19.81 19.43 -3.91
C SER A 191 -19.07 19.23 -5.23
N PHE A 192 -19.10 18.00 -5.77
CA PHE A 192 -18.53 17.65 -7.07
C PHE A 192 -19.56 17.74 -8.21
N ARG A 193 -20.68 18.43 -7.99
CA ARG A 193 -21.78 18.53 -8.96
C ARG A 193 -21.35 19.15 -10.30
N ASP A 194 -20.38 20.05 -10.26
CA ASP A 194 -19.84 20.74 -11.44
C ASP A 194 -18.56 20.09 -11.99
N PHE A 195 -18.12 18.98 -11.39
CA PHE A 195 -16.98 18.21 -11.89
C PHE A 195 -17.48 17.22 -12.94
N ASP A 196 -16.88 17.26 -14.13
CA ASP A 196 -17.00 16.13 -15.03
C ASP A 196 -16.15 14.96 -14.53
N GLN A 197 -16.43 13.78 -15.08
CA GLN A 197 -15.75 12.54 -14.71
C GLN A 197 -14.22 12.64 -14.86
N GLN A 198 -13.73 13.45 -15.81
CA GLN A 198 -12.31 13.60 -16.11
C GLN A 198 -11.60 14.49 -15.08
N LEU A 199 -12.26 15.57 -14.64
CA LEU A 199 -11.81 16.46 -13.57
C LEU A 199 -11.74 15.75 -12.21
N PHE A 200 -12.65 14.82 -11.95
CA PHE A 200 -12.66 14.04 -10.71
C PHE A 200 -11.49 13.04 -10.64
N THR A 201 -11.18 12.34 -11.74
CA THR A 201 -10.01 11.45 -11.87
C THR A 201 -8.69 12.18 -11.65
N ALA A 202 -8.58 13.44 -12.10
CA ALA A 202 -7.35 14.21 -12.02
C ALA A 202 -6.96 14.65 -10.59
N LEU A 203 -7.91 14.61 -9.63
CA LEU A 203 -7.70 15.06 -8.25
C LEU A 203 -7.17 13.99 -7.30
N ALA A 204 -7.20 12.72 -7.67
CA ALA A 204 -6.89 11.62 -6.76
C ALA A 204 -5.42 11.20 -6.86
N PRO A 205 -4.56 11.77 -6.01
CA PRO A 205 -3.53 10.94 -5.41
C PRO A 205 -3.37 11.26 -3.92
N SER A 206 -3.66 10.30 -3.02
CA SER A 206 -2.83 10.12 -1.80
C SER A 206 -3.30 8.97 -0.88
N ILE A 207 -2.65 7.83 -1.05
CA ILE A 207 -1.83 7.12 -0.05
C ILE A 207 -2.46 6.86 1.34
N ALA A 208 -2.62 5.56 1.59
CA ALA A 208 -3.00 4.95 2.85
C ALA A 208 -2.14 5.36 4.07
N ARG A 209 -2.82 5.53 5.21
CA ARG A 209 -2.34 5.78 6.58
C ARG A 209 -1.01 5.09 6.97
N GLY A 210 -0.78 3.86 6.49
CA GLY A 210 0.43 3.10 6.85
C GLY A 210 1.73 3.61 6.25
N ILE A 211 1.68 4.27 5.10
CA ILE A 211 2.86 4.79 4.41
C ILE A 211 3.35 6.09 5.05
N ALA A 212 2.43 6.96 5.50
CA ALA A 212 2.76 8.20 6.20
C ALA A 212 3.48 7.91 7.53
N GLU A 213 2.98 6.95 8.31
CA GLU A 213 3.60 6.58 9.59
C GLU A 213 4.89 5.75 9.42
N ALA A 214 5.03 4.99 8.33
CA ALA A 214 6.28 4.34 7.97
C ALA A 214 7.36 5.37 7.55
N SER A 215 6.93 6.49 6.95
CA SER A 215 7.79 7.58 6.49
C SER A 215 8.63 8.23 7.58
N PHE A 216 8.18 8.19 8.83
CA PHE A 216 8.88 8.81 9.95
C PHE A 216 9.65 7.82 10.83
N GLN A 217 9.85 6.58 10.38
CA GLN A 217 10.67 5.61 11.14
C GLN A 217 12.16 5.94 11.03
N GLY A 218 12.83 6.06 12.19
CA GLY A 218 14.23 6.47 12.28
C GLY A 218 14.44 7.98 12.39
N PHE A 219 13.39 8.78 12.18
CA PHE A 219 13.45 10.24 12.29
C PHE A 219 13.51 10.68 13.75
N ARG A 220 14.29 11.72 14.02
CA ARG A 220 14.43 12.28 15.37
C ARG A 220 13.20 13.12 15.69
N ASP A 221 12.52 12.87 16.80
CA ASP A 221 11.26 13.53 17.16
C ASP A 221 10.25 13.60 16.00
N PRO A 222 9.69 12.45 15.56
CA PRO A 222 8.90 12.36 14.33
C PRO A 222 7.55 13.08 14.40
N ALA A 223 7.10 13.48 15.60
CA ALA A 223 5.84 14.19 15.80
C ALA A 223 6.01 15.72 15.70
N ALA A 224 7.24 16.23 15.78
CA ALA A 224 7.52 17.66 15.72
C ALA A 224 7.62 18.16 14.27
N PHE A 225 6.99 19.31 14.01
CA PHE A 225 7.19 20.06 12.76
C PHE A 225 8.56 20.73 12.77
N ASP A 226 9.51 20.12 12.07
CA ASP A 226 10.91 20.54 12.02
C ASP A 226 11.40 20.42 10.56
N PRO A 227 11.36 21.51 9.77
CA PRO A 227 11.83 21.52 8.40
C PRO A 227 13.34 21.27 8.24
N ASP A 228 14.14 21.65 9.25
CA ASP A 228 15.61 21.57 9.18
C ASP A 228 16.13 20.14 9.08
N ARG A 229 15.32 19.13 9.43
CA ARG A 229 15.65 17.70 9.25
C ARG A 229 15.92 17.30 7.80
N PHE A 230 15.40 18.07 6.83
CA PHE A 230 15.54 17.81 5.40
C PHE A 230 16.57 18.72 4.74
N PHE A 231 16.69 19.96 5.22
CA PHE A 231 17.51 20.99 4.57
C PHE A 231 18.91 21.14 5.17
N SER A 232 19.13 20.74 6.43
CA SER A 232 20.46 20.82 7.02
C SER A 232 21.37 19.71 6.47
N GLU A 233 22.57 20.07 6.04
CA GLU A 233 23.56 19.12 5.50
C GLU A 233 23.95 18.04 6.52
N GLU A 234 23.87 18.34 7.83
CA GLU A 234 24.21 17.39 8.89
C GLU A 234 23.12 16.34 9.13
N ARG A 235 21.84 16.71 8.94
CA ARG A 235 20.71 15.83 9.32
C ARG A 235 20.20 15.01 8.15
N ARG A 236 19.91 15.62 7.00
CA ARG A 236 19.40 15.01 5.74
C ARG A 236 18.67 13.68 5.96
N GLU A 237 17.66 13.69 6.83
CA GLU A 237 17.05 12.47 7.37
C GLU A 237 16.30 11.71 6.27
N ASP A 238 15.81 12.40 5.24
CA ASP A 238 15.26 11.84 4.01
C ASP A 238 16.26 11.00 3.20
N VAL A 239 17.55 11.35 3.24
CA VAL A 239 18.61 10.60 2.56
C VAL A 239 19.09 9.45 3.43
N ALA A 240 19.33 9.72 4.71
CA ALA A 240 19.78 8.71 5.67
C ALA A 240 18.75 7.58 5.84
N PHE A 241 17.46 7.93 5.86
CA PHE A 241 16.34 7.00 6.01
C PHE A 241 15.50 6.89 4.74
N ARG A 242 16.14 6.95 3.55
CA ARG A 242 15.49 6.89 2.23
C ARG A 242 14.51 5.73 2.06
N ARG A 243 14.81 4.58 2.69
CA ARG A 243 13.93 3.38 2.63
C ARG A 243 12.64 3.53 3.42
N ASN A 244 12.66 4.40 4.42
CA ASN A 244 11.52 4.65 5.28
C ASN A 244 10.70 5.80 4.70
N PHE A 245 11.34 6.83 4.14
CA PHE A 245 10.68 7.98 3.52
C PHE A 245 9.95 7.63 2.21
N LEU A 246 8.65 7.35 2.29
CA LEU A 246 7.84 6.81 1.19
C LEU A 246 6.63 7.69 0.81
N PRO A 247 6.72 9.03 0.75
CA PRO A 247 5.57 9.90 0.48
C PRO A 247 4.93 9.70 -0.91
N PHE A 248 5.60 8.97 -1.80
CA PHE A 248 5.13 8.63 -3.14
C PHE A 248 5.33 7.13 -3.45
N GLY A 249 5.45 6.30 -2.42
CA GLY A 249 5.82 4.88 -2.57
C GLY A 249 7.28 4.68 -3.01
N ALA A 250 7.61 3.45 -3.41
CA ALA A 250 8.94 3.09 -3.90
C ALA A 250 8.89 1.88 -4.85
N GLY A 251 9.94 1.71 -5.66
CA GLY A 251 10.10 0.54 -6.54
C GLY A 251 9.34 0.67 -7.86
N ALA A 252 8.94 -0.48 -8.43
CA ALA A 252 8.24 -0.53 -9.72
C ALA A 252 6.87 0.14 -9.70
N HIS A 253 6.31 0.35 -8.51
CA HIS A 253 4.97 0.87 -8.25
C HIS A 253 5.03 2.27 -7.59
N GLN A 254 6.15 2.96 -7.71
CA GLN A 254 6.29 4.34 -7.24
C GLN A 254 5.33 5.27 -8.02
N CYS A 255 4.71 6.23 -7.32
CA CYS A 255 3.75 7.16 -7.90
C CYS A 255 4.33 7.86 -9.13
N VAL A 256 3.72 7.59 -10.29
CA VAL A 256 4.09 8.21 -11.57
C VAL A 256 3.89 9.74 -11.52
N GLY A 257 2.93 10.20 -10.72
CA GLY A 257 2.60 11.61 -10.52
C GLY A 257 3.55 12.38 -9.60
N GLN A 258 4.56 11.76 -8.97
CA GLN A 258 5.40 12.40 -7.95
C GLN A 258 5.97 13.75 -8.39
N ARG A 259 6.59 13.81 -9.58
CA ARG A 259 7.23 15.04 -10.07
C ARG A 259 6.21 16.15 -10.33
N TYR A 260 5.05 15.77 -10.87
CA TYR A 260 3.96 16.71 -11.11
C TYR A 260 3.43 17.28 -9.79
N ALA A 261 3.11 16.40 -8.83
CA ALA A 261 2.61 16.79 -7.52
C ALA A 261 3.59 17.70 -6.77
N LEU A 262 4.88 17.34 -6.71
CA LEU A 262 5.90 18.15 -6.03
C LEU A 262 6.05 19.53 -6.67
N ASN A 263 6.14 19.60 -8.00
CA ASN A 263 6.26 20.89 -8.68
C ASN A 263 5.03 21.77 -8.44
N HIS A 264 3.83 21.20 -8.53
CA HIS A 264 2.59 21.94 -8.31
C HIS A 264 2.47 22.44 -6.88
N LEU A 265 2.76 21.59 -5.89
CA LEU A 265 2.74 21.96 -4.47
C LEU A 265 3.78 23.04 -4.15
N VAL A 266 5.01 22.92 -4.66
CA VAL A 266 6.07 23.92 -4.44
C VAL A 266 5.68 25.26 -5.04
N LEU A 267 5.18 25.28 -6.29
CA LEU A 267 4.74 26.51 -6.94
C LEU A 267 3.53 27.13 -6.23
N PHE A 268 2.52 26.32 -5.90
CA PHE A 268 1.35 26.78 -5.16
C PHE A 268 1.77 27.37 -3.82
N MET A 269 2.56 26.65 -3.02
CA MET A 269 3.02 27.12 -1.71
C MET A 269 3.86 28.38 -1.84
N ALA A 270 4.80 28.45 -2.78
CA ALA A 270 5.63 29.62 -3.00
C ALA A 270 4.81 30.86 -3.36
N LEU A 271 3.83 30.72 -4.25
CA LEU A 271 2.90 31.79 -4.60
C LEU A 271 2.05 32.16 -3.38
N PHE A 272 1.35 31.19 -2.80
CA PHE A 272 0.42 31.38 -1.70
C PHE A 272 1.06 32.13 -0.52
N VAL A 273 2.25 31.70 -0.05
CA VAL A 273 2.93 32.37 1.07
C VAL A 273 3.52 33.75 0.70
N SER A 274 3.77 34.00 -0.58
CA SER A 274 4.28 35.30 -1.05
C SER A 274 3.18 36.35 -1.15
N ILE A 275 1.94 35.94 -1.46
CA ILE A 275 0.83 36.87 -1.72
C ILE A 275 -0.23 36.91 -0.61
N VAL A 276 -0.29 35.90 0.27
CA VAL A 276 -1.32 35.76 1.30
C VAL A 276 -0.71 35.56 2.68
N ASP A 277 -1.16 36.35 3.65
CA ASP A 277 -1.05 36.06 5.07
C ASP A 277 -2.27 35.24 5.47
N PHE A 278 -2.05 34.11 6.13
CA PHE A 278 -3.12 33.22 6.55
C PHE A 278 -3.07 32.95 8.04
N ARG A 279 -4.25 32.84 8.66
CA ARG A 279 -4.40 32.47 10.07
C ARG A 279 -5.45 31.39 10.20
N ARG A 280 -5.09 30.26 10.81
CA ARG A 280 -6.02 29.16 11.07
C ARG A 280 -7.10 29.59 12.08
N HIS A 281 -8.37 29.33 11.74
CA HIS A 281 -9.48 29.49 12.67
C HIS A 281 -9.39 28.39 13.75
N ALA A 282 -9.37 28.79 15.02
CA ALA A 282 -9.21 27.84 16.12
C ALA A 282 -10.57 27.22 16.48
N THR A 283 -10.72 25.94 16.17
CA THR A 283 -11.89 25.12 16.51
C THR A 283 -11.51 24.03 17.52
N GLU A 284 -12.52 23.46 18.18
CA GLU A 284 -12.33 22.29 19.04
C GLU A 284 -12.06 21.06 18.15
N GLY A 285 -10.96 20.33 18.42
CA GLY A 285 -10.54 19.21 17.57
C GLY A 285 -9.75 19.60 16.32
N ARG A 286 -9.24 20.84 16.22
CA ARG A 286 -8.38 21.28 15.10
C ARG A 286 -7.13 20.41 14.86
N ASP A 287 -6.63 19.75 15.90
CA ASP A 287 -5.44 18.91 15.79
C ASP A 287 -5.80 17.43 15.56
N ASP A 288 -7.10 17.10 15.53
CA ASP A 288 -7.59 15.78 15.19
C ASP A 288 -7.60 15.59 13.66
N LEU A 289 -7.32 14.36 13.24
CA LEU A 289 -7.37 13.94 11.84
C LEU A 289 -8.60 13.07 11.60
N VAL A 290 -9.21 13.22 10.44
CA VAL A 290 -10.19 12.29 9.90
C VAL A 290 -9.53 11.51 8.77
N TYR A 291 -9.78 10.21 8.77
CA TYR A 291 -9.29 9.30 7.77
C TYR A 291 -10.41 9.06 6.77
N VAL A 292 -10.37 9.80 5.67
CA VAL A 292 -11.16 9.53 4.45
C VAL A 292 -10.21 8.85 3.43
N PRO A 293 -10.49 8.75 2.13
CA PRO A 293 -9.49 8.33 1.13
C PRO A 293 -8.11 8.98 1.28
N THR A 294 -8.08 10.20 1.80
CA THR A 294 -6.88 10.95 2.19
C THR A 294 -6.95 11.33 3.68
N ILE A 295 -5.80 11.67 4.27
CA ILE A 295 -5.77 12.23 5.63
C ILE A 295 -6.17 13.70 5.56
N ALA A 296 -7.23 14.07 6.27
CA ALA A 296 -7.72 15.45 6.31
C ALA A 296 -7.88 15.94 7.76
N PRO A 297 -7.74 17.27 8.01
CA PRO A 297 -8.10 17.86 9.30
C PRO A 297 -9.58 17.65 9.61
N LYS A 298 -9.91 17.28 10.85
CA LYS A 298 -11.30 17.02 11.28
C LYS A 298 -12.20 18.25 11.21
N ASP A 299 -11.62 19.43 11.30
CA ASP A 299 -12.29 20.73 11.33
C ASP A 299 -12.35 21.41 9.96
N ASP A 300 -12.08 20.67 8.88
CA ASP A 300 -11.97 21.18 7.51
C ASP A 300 -10.91 22.29 7.31
N CYS A 301 -10.06 22.54 8.32
CA CYS A 301 -8.98 23.52 8.29
C CYS A 301 -9.39 24.92 7.83
N ALA A 302 -10.45 25.48 8.40
CA ALA A 302 -10.87 26.85 8.09
C ALA A 302 -9.73 27.86 8.35
N VAL A 303 -9.50 28.76 7.39
CA VAL A 303 -8.43 29.78 7.44
C VAL A 303 -8.98 31.17 7.08
N TYR A 304 -8.49 32.18 7.78
CA TYR A 304 -8.63 33.58 7.39
C TYR A 304 -7.47 33.95 6.46
N LEU A 305 -7.78 34.60 5.34
CA LEU A 305 -6.81 35.01 4.34
C LEU A 305 -6.80 36.54 4.26
N GLU A 306 -5.60 37.12 4.28
CA GLU A 306 -5.36 38.54 4.08
C GLU A 306 -4.31 38.72 2.98
N GLN A 307 -4.56 39.59 2.02
CA GLN A 307 -3.64 39.82 0.92
C GLN A 307 -2.44 40.64 1.41
N ARG A 308 -1.21 40.14 1.17
CA ARG A 308 0.04 40.81 1.57
C ARG A 308 0.40 42.00 0.69
N CYS A 309 0.10 41.88 -0.60
CA CYS A 309 0.52 42.83 -1.63
C CYS A 309 -0.70 43.60 -2.15
N ALA A 310 -0.62 44.93 -2.29
CA ALA A 310 -1.74 45.73 -2.81
C ALA A 310 -2.12 45.35 -4.27
N GLU A 311 -1.16 44.90 -5.06
CA GLU A 311 -1.35 44.42 -6.43
C GLU A 311 -0.84 42.98 -6.55
N LEU A 312 -1.59 42.14 -7.27
CA LEU A 312 -1.18 40.76 -7.56
C LEU A 312 -0.07 40.79 -8.62
N PRO A 313 0.95 39.92 -8.50
CA PRO A 313 1.97 39.82 -9.55
C PRO A 313 1.32 39.35 -10.85
N CYS A 314 1.58 40.08 -11.93
CA CYS A 314 1.17 39.69 -13.28
C CYS A 314 2.24 38.72 -13.82
N PHE A 315 1.88 37.45 -14.00
CA PHE A 315 2.75 36.40 -14.54
C PHE A 315 2.36 36.06 -15.97
#